data_AF-A0A3M6TV25-F1
#
_entry.id   AF-A0A3M6TV25-F1
#
_cell.length_a   1.000
_cell.length_b   1.000
_cell.length_c   1.000
_cell.angle_alpha   90.00
_cell.angle_beta   90.00
_cell.angle_gamma   90.00
#
_symmetry.space_group_name_H-M   'P 1'
#
loop_
_entity.id
_entity.type
_entity.pdbx_description
1 polymer ?
#
loop_
_entity_poly.entity_id
_entity_poly.type
_entity_poly.pdbx_seq_one_letter_code
_entity_poly.pdbx_strand_id
1 'polypeptide(L)'
;MKLGRRLGVKNPKLQDIKQRYEELSERGYHMLMHWKQENGCKATYQILNSALRHKLVQRKDLAEQICYNHDIPDVPRNHFDVEVCRRELAEHYKRTAKVPTSVWSKICAVNIHEIYTRLSWVKAEQTPAGSSRAVLNHYTDVFAENKNGLLSNRILVQGETGIGKSTFVKKLAIDWAELDENRLTDEQRAILKKFELAVIIDLKKVSKYQNLRDIISASHIFAD
;
A
#
# COMPACT_ATOMS: atom_id res chain seq x y z
N MET A 1 -2.16 -7.62 31.84
CA MET A 1 -3.07 -6.47 32.12
C MET A 1 -2.39 -5.20 32.65
N LYS A 2 -1.22 -5.29 33.31
CA LYS A 2 -0.44 -4.08 33.68
C LYS A 2 -0.05 -3.24 32.45
N LEU A 3 0.26 -3.90 31.33
CA LEU A 3 0.54 -3.26 30.04
C LEU A 3 -0.65 -2.45 29.51
N GLY A 4 -1.85 -3.05 29.42
CA GLY A 4 -3.05 -2.33 28.95
C GLY A 4 -3.36 -1.06 29.75
N ARG A 5 -3.17 -1.07 31.08
CA ARG A 5 -3.32 0.14 31.90
C ARG A 5 -2.28 1.21 31.55
N ARG A 6 -1.05 0.81 31.22
CA ARG A 6 0.02 1.74 30.81
C ARG A 6 -0.20 2.32 29.42
N LEU A 7 -0.89 1.57 28.56
CA LEU A 7 -1.34 2.02 27.25
C LEU A 7 -2.64 2.85 27.32
N GLY A 8 -3.16 3.14 28.51
CA GLY A 8 -4.37 3.96 28.69
C GLY A 8 -5.68 3.21 28.47
N VAL A 9 -5.67 1.89 28.30
CA VAL A 9 -6.91 1.10 28.17
C VAL A 9 -7.67 1.10 29.49
N LYS A 10 -8.96 1.47 29.43
CA LYS A 10 -9.83 1.61 30.61
C LYS A 10 -10.01 0.28 31.35
N ASN A 11 -10.04 0.34 32.69
CA ASN A 11 -10.17 -0.84 33.56
C ASN A 11 -11.41 -1.73 33.27
N PRO A 12 -12.61 -1.17 33.01
CA PRO A 12 -13.77 -2.00 32.65
C PRO A 12 -13.51 -2.86 31.41
N LYS A 13 -12.87 -2.28 30.38
CA LYS A 13 -12.53 -3.03 29.17
C LYS A 13 -11.49 -4.12 29.42
N LEU A 14 -10.52 -3.83 30.28
CA LEU A 14 -9.52 -4.82 30.69
C LEU A 14 -10.17 -6.00 31.46
N GLN A 15 -11.19 -5.76 32.28
CA GLN A 15 -11.92 -6.83 32.95
C GLN A 15 -12.74 -7.67 31.96
N ASP A 16 -13.44 -7.02 31.03
CA ASP A 16 -14.18 -7.67 29.94
C ASP A 16 -13.26 -8.62 29.13
N ILE A 17 -12.08 -8.15 28.71
CA ILE A 17 -11.11 -8.98 27.98
C ILE A 17 -10.61 -10.16 28.84
N LYS A 18 -10.39 -9.97 30.14
CA LYS A 18 -9.99 -11.08 31.02
C LYS A 18 -11.05 -12.16 31.12
N GLN A 19 -12.32 -11.77 31.15
CA GLN A 19 -13.44 -12.69 31.33
C GLN A 19 -13.79 -13.43 30.03
N ARG A 20 -13.68 -12.77 28.88
CA ARG A 20 -14.03 -13.36 27.57
C ARG A 20 -13.00 -14.33 27.02
N TYR A 21 -11.73 -14.11 27.30
CA TYR A 21 -10.64 -14.92 26.74
C TYR A 21 -9.94 -15.64 27.87
N GLU A 22 -9.79 -16.95 27.76
CA GLU A 22 -9.10 -17.77 28.76
C GLU A 22 -7.58 -17.67 28.60
N GLU A 23 -7.11 -17.74 27.34
CA GLU A 23 -5.68 -17.74 27.03
C GLU A 23 -5.03 -16.36 27.21
N LEU A 24 -3.80 -16.35 27.71
CA LEU A 24 -3.02 -15.12 27.92
C LEU A 24 -2.60 -14.46 26.61
N SER A 25 -2.29 -15.25 25.59
CA SER A 25 -2.00 -14.83 24.21
C SER A 25 -3.17 -14.02 23.63
N GLU A 26 -4.37 -14.58 23.68
CA GLU A 26 -5.60 -13.94 23.19
C GLU A 26 -5.94 -12.66 23.96
N ARG A 27 -5.82 -12.69 25.30
CA ARG A 27 -5.99 -11.48 26.13
C ARG A 27 -5.01 -10.38 25.73
N GLY A 28 -3.77 -10.74 25.44
CA GLY A 28 -2.74 -9.81 24.97
C GLY A 28 -3.10 -9.21 23.61
N TYR A 29 -3.48 -10.06 22.66
CA TYR A 29 -3.88 -9.67 21.31
C TYR A 29 -5.08 -8.70 21.34
N HIS A 30 -6.18 -9.07 21.99
CA HIS A 30 -7.39 -8.25 22.02
C HIS A 30 -7.19 -6.93 22.77
N MET A 31 -6.33 -6.90 23.79
CA MET A 31 -5.97 -5.66 24.48
C MET A 31 -5.16 -4.71 23.59
N LEU A 32 -4.18 -5.22 22.85
CA LEU A 32 -3.38 -4.41 21.92
C LEU A 32 -4.21 -3.93 20.72
N MET A 33 -5.08 -4.79 20.19
CA MET A 33 -5.99 -4.44 19.11
C MET A 33 -6.93 -3.31 19.52
N HIS A 34 -7.55 -3.40 20.70
CA HIS A 34 -8.40 -2.34 21.22
C HIS A 34 -7.63 -1.02 21.41
N TRP A 35 -6.44 -1.08 22.01
CA TRP A 35 -5.59 0.09 22.18
C TRP A 35 -5.28 0.77 20.84
N LYS A 36 -4.94 -0.02 19.81
CA LYS A 36 -4.65 0.50 18.46
C LYS A 36 -5.88 1.12 17.81
N GLN A 37 -7.05 0.51 17.96
CA GLN A 37 -8.30 1.03 17.41
C GLN A 37 -8.73 2.35 18.06
N GLU A 38 -8.64 2.48 19.38
CA GLU A 38 -9.02 3.72 20.09
C GLU A 38 -8.04 4.88 19.83
N ASN A 39 -6.75 4.59 19.69
CA ASN A 39 -5.72 5.63 19.59
C ASN A 39 -5.29 5.94 18.15
N GLY A 40 -5.68 5.12 17.17
CA GLY A 40 -5.40 5.34 15.75
C GLY A 40 -3.92 5.58 15.46
N CYS A 41 -3.60 6.68 14.77
CA CYS A 41 -2.23 7.07 14.46
C CYS A 41 -1.37 7.42 15.69
N LYS A 42 -1.99 7.70 16.85
CA LYS A 42 -1.27 7.93 18.11
C LYS A 42 -0.83 6.62 18.77
N ALA A 43 -1.30 5.46 18.33
CA ALA A 43 -0.89 4.15 18.83
C ALA A 43 0.49 3.75 18.28
N THR A 44 1.52 4.55 18.57
CA THR A 44 2.84 4.37 17.96
C THR A 44 3.67 3.30 18.66
N TYR A 45 4.65 2.77 17.92
CA TYR A 45 5.65 1.83 18.42
C TYR A 45 6.36 2.35 19.68
N GLN A 46 6.72 3.63 19.70
CA GLN A 46 7.45 4.26 20.81
C GLN A 46 6.62 4.23 22.10
N ILE A 47 5.30 4.40 22.01
CA ILE A 47 4.40 4.31 23.15
C ILE A 47 4.31 2.87 23.65
N LEU A 48 4.20 1.89 22.73
CA LEU A 48 4.20 0.48 23.12
C LEU A 48 5.53 0.05 23.77
N ASN A 49 6.66 0.43 23.17
CA ASN A 49 8.00 0.15 23.66
C ASN A 49 8.22 0.76 25.07
N SER A 50 7.90 2.04 25.24
CA SER A 50 8.01 2.70 26.56
C SER A 50 7.11 2.05 27.61
N ALA A 51 5.89 1.64 27.25
CA ALA A 51 4.99 0.94 28.16
C ALA A 51 5.51 -0.45 28.57
N LEU A 52 6.16 -1.19 27.66
CA LEU A 52 6.77 -2.48 27.93
C LEU A 52 7.96 -2.37 28.89
N ARG A 53 8.81 -1.35 28.70
CA ARG A 53 9.99 -1.06 29.54
C ARG A 53 9.63 -0.45 30.89
N HIS A 54 8.39 0.01 31.07
CA HIS A 54 7.95 0.66 32.30
C HIS A 54 8.15 -0.25 33.53
N LYS A 55 8.56 0.34 34.66
CA LYS A 55 8.86 -0.34 35.94
C LYS A 55 7.76 -1.27 36.49
N LEU A 56 6.53 -1.14 36.02
CA LEU A 56 5.40 -1.99 36.43
C LEU A 56 5.10 -3.13 35.45
N VAL A 57 5.58 -3.04 34.22
CA VAL A 57 5.39 -4.04 33.17
C VAL A 57 6.62 -4.93 33.06
N GLN A 58 7.82 -4.32 33.09
CA GLN A 58 9.13 -4.99 33.12
C GLN A 58 9.32 -6.05 32.03
N ARG A 59 8.72 -5.85 30.85
CA ARG A 59 8.90 -6.73 29.69
C ARG A 59 9.94 -6.16 28.73
N LYS A 60 11.15 -5.92 29.27
CA LYS A 60 12.30 -5.45 28.47
C LYS A 60 12.67 -6.48 27.41
N ASP A 61 12.54 -7.76 27.72
CA ASP A 61 12.69 -8.87 26.77
C ASP A 61 11.82 -8.70 25.52
N LEU A 62 10.54 -8.35 25.69
CA LEU A 62 9.65 -8.10 24.54
C LEU A 62 9.94 -6.76 23.88
N ALA A 63 10.21 -5.71 24.66
CA ALA A 63 10.60 -4.43 24.10
C ALA A 63 11.82 -4.56 23.18
N GLU A 64 12.81 -5.34 23.62
CA GLU A 64 14.01 -5.66 22.87
C GLU A 64 13.72 -6.56 21.68
N GLN A 65 12.90 -7.61 21.79
CA GLN A 65 12.52 -8.43 20.62
C GLN A 65 11.74 -7.63 19.56
N ILE A 66 10.84 -6.76 20.00
CA ILE A 66 10.11 -5.87 19.11
C ILE A 66 11.09 -4.86 18.49
N CYS A 67 12.13 -4.42 19.24
CA CYS A 67 13.21 -3.57 18.75
C CYS A 67 14.23 -4.33 17.89
N TYR A 68 14.49 -5.63 18.05
CA TYR A 68 15.39 -6.38 17.16
C TYR A 68 14.83 -6.48 15.74
N ASN A 69 13.50 -6.35 15.62
CA ASN A 69 12.82 -6.16 14.34
C ASN A 69 12.74 -4.69 13.90
N HIS A 70 13.26 -3.72 14.67
CA HIS A 70 13.12 -2.30 14.37
C HIS A 70 14.31 -1.34 14.66
N ASP A 71 15.34 -1.71 15.42
CA ASP A 71 16.49 -0.86 15.83
C ASP A 71 17.67 -1.72 16.38
N ILE A 72 18.72 -1.90 15.57
CA ILE A 72 20.08 -2.13 16.08
C ILE A 72 20.63 -0.76 16.52
N PRO A 73 21.14 -0.58 17.75
CA PRO A 73 21.84 0.65 18.13
C PRO A 73 23.23 0.66 17.49
N ASP A 74 23.60 1.77 16.85
CA ASP A 74 24.87 2.11 16.17
C ASP A 74 25.08 1.75 14.69
N VAL A 75 24.02 1.40 13.95
CA VAL A 75 24.06 1.54 12.48
C VAL A 75 23.41 2.88 12.12
N PRO A 76 23.99 3.72 11.23
CA PRO A 76 23.33 4.92 10.74
C PRO A 76 21.92 4.51 10.30
N ARG A 77 20.90 5.17 10.84
CA ARG A 77 19.53 4.96 10.36
C ARG A 77 19.58 5.18 8.85
N ASN A 78 19.41 4.13 8.07
CA ASN A 78 19.02 4.27 6.68
C ASN A 78 17.60 4.82 6.73
N HIS A 79 17.49 6.14 6.90
CA HIS A 79 16.25 6.86 6.73
C HIS A 79 15.71 6.43 5.37
N PHE A 80 14.49 5.89 5.36
CA PHE A 80 13.85 5.54 4.10
C PHE A 80 13.67 6.82 3.31
N ASP A 81 14.56 7.01 2.33
CA ASP A 81 14.54 8.18 1.48
C ASP A 81 13.48 7.95 0.40
N VAL A 82 12.35 8.64 0.57
CA VAL A 82 11.20 8.56 -0.33
C VAL A 82 11.58 9.02 -1.73
N GLU A 83 12.46 10.02 -1.87
CA GLU A 83 12.92 10.52 -3.16
C GLU A 83 13.78 9.49 -3.88
N VAL A 84 14.70 8.84 -3.14
CA VAL A 84 15.49 7.73 -3.69
C VAL A 84 14.57 6.59 -4.12
N CYS A 85 13.63 6.16 -3.27
CA CYS A 85 12.71 5.08 -3.61
C CYS A 85 11.82 5.43 -4.81
N ARG A 86 11.30 6.66 -4.87
CA ARG A 86 10.53 7.16 -6.01
C ARG A 86 11.33 7.08 -7.30
N ARG A 87 12.59 7.53 -7.27
CA ARG A 87 13.51 7.47 -8.41
C ARG A 87 13.75 6.04 -8.86
N GLU A 88 14.06 5.12 -7.94
CA GLU A 88 14.28 3.71 -8.26
C GLU A 88 13.03 3.06 -8.88
N LEU A 89 11.84 3.34 -8.34
CA LEU A 89 10.57 2.87 -8.92
C LEU A 89 10.34 3.43 -10.33
N ALA A 90 10.56 4.73 -10.53
CA ALA A 90 10.38 5.37 -11.82
C ALA A 90 11.34 4.78 -12.87
N GLU A 91 12.61 4.59 -12.51
CA GLU A 91 13.60 3.95 -13.38
C GLU A 91 13.22 2.50 -13.71
N HIS A 92 12.73 1.73 -12.73
CA HIS A 92 12.23 0.38 -12.96
C HIS A 92 11.08 0.35 -13.99
N TYR A 93 10.11 1.25 -13.87
CA TYR A 93 8.98 1.32 -14.81
C TYR A 93 9.41 1.77 -16.21
N LYS A 94 10.34 2.72 -16.33
CA LYS A 94 10.91 3.13 -17.62
C LYS A 94 11.68 1.99 -18.28
N ARG A 95 12.50 1.24 -17.54
CA ARG A 95 13.23 0.06 -18.06
C ARG A 95 12.28 -1.03 -18.56
N THR A 96 11.15 -1.22 -17.87
CA THR A 96 10.15 -2.25 -18.20
C THR A 96 9.05 -1.77 -19.16
N ALA A 97 9.19 -0.56 -19.70
CA ALA A 97 8.26 0.05 -20.65
C ALA A 97 8.23 -0.62 -22.03
N LYS A 98 9.21 -1.48 -22.33
CA LYS A 98 9.22 -2.26 -23.57
C LYS A 98 8.33 -3.49 -23.44
N VAL A 99 7.35 -3.61 -24.33
CA VAL A 99 6.43 -4.75 -24.38
C VAL A 99 6.78 -5.60 -25.61
N PRO A 100 6.97 -6.92 -25.44
CA PRO A 100 7.12 -7.82 -26.59
C PRO A 100 5.85 -7.77 -27.44
N THR A 101 5.98 -7.45 -28.73
CA THR A 101 4.85 -7.46 -29.67
C THR A 101 4.61 -8.83 -30.27
N SER A 102 5.54 -9.78 -30.08
CA SER A 102 5.40 -11.18 -30.47
C SER A 102 5.43 -12.09 -29.25
N VAL A 103 4.55 -13.09 -29.24
CA VAL A 103 4.53 -14.18 -28.25
C VAL A 103 5.69 -15.16 -28.48
N TRP A 104 6.28 -15.15 -29.67
CA TRP A 104 7.25 -16.15 -30.14
C TRP A 104 8.69 -15.63 -30.16
N SER A 105 8.89 -14.32 -30.02
CA SER A 105 10.22 -13.72 -30.06
C SER A 105 10.31 -12.48 -29.18
N LYS A 106 11.33 -12.47 -28.31
CA LYS A 106 11.69 -11.30 -27.48
C LYS A 106 12.40 -10.19 -28.28
N ILE A 107 12.69 -10.43 -29.56
CA ILE A 107 13.49 -9.55 -30.41
C ILE A 107 12.70 -8.29 -30.81
N CYS A 108 11.36 -8.41 -30.92
CA CYS A 108 10.48 -7.29 -31.25
C CYS A 108 9.82 -6.75 -29.98
N ALA A 109 10.57 -5.98 -29.18
CA ALA A 109 10.04 -5.26 -28.03
C ALA A 109 9.85 -3.79 -28.40
N VAL A 110 8.61 -3.31 -28.32
CA VAL A 110 8.22 -1.94 -28.70
C VAL A 110 7.88 -1.15 -27.44
N ASN A 111 8.16 0.16 -27.44
CA ASN A 111 7.81 1.02 -26.33
C ASN A 111 6.28 1.03 -26.14
N ILE A 112 5.80 0.95 -24.89
CA ILE A 112 4.37 0.93 -24.60
C ILE A 112 3.62 2.10 -25.25
N HIS A 113 4.24 3.27 -25.40
CA HIS A 113 3.60 4.46 -25.94
C HIS A 113 3.27 4.34 -27.43
N GLU A 114 3.98 3.47 -28.15
CA GLU A 114 3.73 3.23 -29.59
C GLU A 114 2.56 2.27 -29.80
N ILE A 115 2.22 1.46 -28.79
CA ILE A 115 1.22 0.39 -28.91
C ILE A 115 -0.01 0.58 -28.01
N TYR A 116 0.06 1.48 -27.02
CA TYR A 116 -1.03 1.70 -26.10
C TYR A 116 -2.14 2.48 -26.78
N THR A 117 -3.25 1.79 -27.06
CA THR A 117 -4.45 2.42 -27.57
C THR A 117 -5.24 3.08 -26.44
N ARG A 118 -5.85 4.23 -26.73
CA ARG A 118 -6.72 4.90 -25.77
C ARG A 118 -7.93 4.01 -25.48
N LEU A 119 -8.02 3.56 -24.24
CA LEU A 119 -9.16 2.76 -23.75
C LEU A 119 -10.38 3.64 -23.51
N SER A 120 -11.57 3.10 -23.82
CA SER A 120 -12.85 3.67 -23.40
C SER A 120 -13.16 3.25 -21.96
N TRP A 121 -13.43 4.22 -21.09
CA TRP A 121 -13.59 3.97 -19.66
C TRP A 121 -15.03 4.23 -19.22
N VAL A 122 -15.53 3.35 -18.35
CA VAL A 122 -16.82 3.53 -17.67
C VAL A 122 -16.59 3.36 -16.17
N LYS A 123 -16.89 4.41 -15.40
CA LYS A 123 -16.91 4.37 -13.94
C LYS A 123 -18.28 3.87 -13.49
N ALA A 124 -18.30 2.77 -12.76
CA ALA A 124 -19.49 2.24 -12.11
C ALA A 124 -19.40 2.49 -10.61
N GLU A 125 -20.39 3.18 -10.05
CA GLU A 125 -20.47 3.48 -8.62
C GLU A 125 -21.79 2.95 -8.06
N GLN A 126 -21.75 2.33 -6.88
CA GLN A 126 -22.95 1.99 -6.12
C GLN A 126 -23.29 3.18 -5.22
N THR A 127 -24.47 3.76 -5.42
CA THR A 127 -24.99 4.85 -4.59
C THR A 127 -26.25 4.37 -3.85
N PRO A 128 -26.69 5.06 -2.78
CA PRO A 128 -27.96 4.75 -2.11
C PRO A 128 -29.18 4.78 -3.06
N ALA A 129 -29.08 5.49 -4.19
CA ALA A 129 -30.11 5.59 -5.22
C ALA A 129 -29.96 4.54 -6.35
N GLY A 130 -29.01 3.61 -6.25
CA GLY A 130 -28.74 2.56 -7.24
C GLY A 130 -27.36 2.67 -7.90
N SER A 131 -27.12 1.83 -8.92
CA SER A 131 -25.88 1.85 -9.69
C SER A 131 -25.85 3.02 -10.65
N SER A 132 -24.81 3.86 -10.60
CA SER A 132 -24.56 4.89 -11.60
C SER A 132 -23.39 4.50 -12.49
N ARG A 133 -23.50 4.79 -13.79
CA ARG A 133 -22.44 4.59 -14.78
C ARG A 133 -22.14 5.91 -15.47
N ALA A 134 -20.86 6.27 -15.54
CA ALA A 134 -20.38 7.47 -16.22
C ALA A 134 -19.22 7.11 -17.15
N VAL A 135 -19.26 7.60 -18.39
CA VAL A 135 -18.11 7.49 -19.30
C VAL A 135 -17.03 8.46 -18.83
N LEU A 136 -15.78 8.00 -18.77
CA LEU A 136 -14.65 8.86 -18.43
C LEU A 136 -13.90 9.28 -19.71
N ASN A 137 -13.44 10.53 -19.72
CA ASN A 137 -12.63 11.07 -20.81
C ASN A 137 -11.20 10.55 -20.72
N HIS A 138 -10.68 10.42 -19.51
CA HIS A 138 -9.37 9.88 -19.24
C HIS A 138 -9.40 8.93 -18.04
N TYR A 139 -8.47 7.98 -17.98
CA TYR A 139 -8.45 7.03 -16.86
C TYR A 139 -8.15 7.71 -15.53
N THR A 140 -7.41 8.82 -15.52
CA THR A 140 -7.03 9.56 -14.29
C THR A 140 -8.24 10.05 -13.52
N ASP A 141 -9.37 10.24 -14.21
CA ASP A 141 -10.64 10.66 -13.62
C ASP A 141 -11.17 9.61 -12.62
N VAL A 142 -10.68 8.37 -12.68
CA VAL A 142 -10.98 7.33 -11.69
C VAL A 142 -10.46 7.68 -10.30
N PHE A 143 -9.39 8.48 -10.21
CA PHE A 143 -8.78 8.93 -8.95
C PHE A 143 -9.41 10.22 -8.42
N ALA A 144 -10.31 10.85 -9.19
CA ALA A 144 -11.09 11.99 -8.71
C ALA A 144 -12.08 11.55 -7.62
N GLU A 145 -12.48 12.52 -6.81
CA GLU A 145 -13.51 12.32 -5.79
C GLU A 145 -14.80 11.75 -6.41
N ASN A 146 -15.46 10.86 -5.68
CA ASN A 146 -16.79 10.41 -6.07
C ASN A 146 -17.83 11.52 -5.86
N LYS A 147 -19.09 11.24 -6.25
CA LYS A 147 -20.20 12.19 -6.10
C LYS A 147 -20.45 12.68 -4.67
N ASN A 148 -19.87 12.02 -3.67
CA ASN A 148 -19.98 12.37 -2.25
C ASN A 148 -18.73 13.11 -1.73
N GLY A 149 -17.81 13.53 -2.60
CA GLY A 149 -16.56 14.20 -2.22
C GLY A 149 -15.51 13.29 -1.58
N LEU A 150 -15.67 11.96 -1.70
CA LEU A 150 -14.75 10.98 -1.10
C LEU A 150 -13.79 10.41 -2.13
N LEU A 151 -12.51 10.33 -1.75
CA LEU A 151 -11.49 9.63 -2.54
C LEU A 151 -11.73 8.12 -2.51
N SER A 152 -11.51 7.48 -3.66
CA SER A 152 -11.66 6.03 -3.80
C SER A 152 -10.38 5.32 -3.40
N ASN A 153 -10.37 4.71 -2.21
CA ASN A 153 -9.19 3.94 -1.75
C ASN A 153 -9.04 2.59 -2.45
N ARG A 154 -10.11 2.06 -3.07
CA ARG A 154 -10.12 0.78 -3.75
C ARG A 154 -10.80 0.93 -5.11
N ILE A 155 -10.06 0.67 -6.16
CA ILE A 155 -10.53 0.70 -7.55
C ILE A 155 -10.44 -0.71 -8.11
N LEU A 156 -11.54 -1.22 -8.66
CA LEU A 156 -11.59 -2.51 -9.33
C LEU A 156 -11.69 -2.30 -10.84
N VAL A 157 -10.64 -2.68 -11.57
CA VAL A 157 -10.65 -2.65 -13.04
C VAL A 157 -11.22 -3.96 -13.56
N GLN A 158 -12.39 -3.88 -14.21
CA GLN A 158 -13.08 -5.03 -14.80
C GLN A 158 -13.00 -4.98 -16.33
N GLY A 159 -13.03 -6.15 -16.96
CA GLY A 159 -12.99 -6.31 -18.41
C GLY A 159 -12.67 -7.75 -18.78
N GLU A 160 -12.88 -8.11 -20.03
CA GLU A 160 -12.66 -9.47 -20.53
C GLU A 160 -11.19 -9.91 -20.42
N THR A 161 -10.95 -11.22 -20.43
CA THR A 161 -9.59 -11.76 -20.48
C THR A 161 -8.93 -11.34 -21.80
N GLY A 162 -7.66 -10.92 -21.75
CA GLY A 162 -6.94 -10.45 -22.94
C GLY A 162 -7.19 -8.98 -23.33
N ILE A 163 -8.17 -8.30 -22.75
CA ILE A 163 -8.52 -6.89 -23.08
C ILE A 163 -7.42 -5.85 -22.72
N GLY A 164 -6.32 -6.28 -22.10
CA GLY A 164 -5.21 -5.39 -21.76
C GLY A 164 -5.22 -4.81 -20.34
N LYS A 165 -5.94 -5.39 -19.37
CA LYS A 165 -5.95 -4.92 -17.96
C LYS A 165 -4.53 -4.78 -17.36
N SER A 166 -3.67 -5.78 -17.56
CA SER A 166 -2.28 -5.73 -17.11
C SER A 166 -1.46 -4.68 -17.87
N THR A 167 -1.76 -4.47 -19.15
CA THR A 167 -1.16 -3.42 -19.98
C THR A 167 -1.54 -2.03 -19.49
N PHE A 168 -2.79 -1.84 -19.07
CA PHE A 168 -3.24 -0.59 -18.43
C PHE A 168 -2.45 -0.29 -17.15
N VAL A 169 -2.27 -1.29 -16.27
CA VAL A 169 -1.48 -1.10 -15.03
C VAL A 169 -0.03 -0.73 -15.35
N LYS A 170 0.56 -1.31 -16.40
CA LYS A 170 1.89 -0.90 -16.89
C LYS A 170 1.91 0.54 -17.42
N LYS A 171 0.90 0.93 -18.20
CA LYS A 171 0.77 2.31 -18.71
C LYS A 171 0.66 3.32 -17.57
N LEU A 172 -0.16 3.03 -16.56
CA LEU A 172 -0.27 3.85 -15.35
C LEU A 172 1.09 4.02 -14.64
N ALA A 173 1.89 2.95 -14.54
CA ALA A 173 3.23 3.01 -13.97
C ALA A 173 4.14 4.00 -14.71
N ILE A 174 4.09 3.93 -16.04
CA ILE A 174 4.96 4.70 -16.92
C ILE A 174 4.53 6.16 -16.91
N ASP A 175 3.22 6.43 -16.96
CA ASP A 175 2.68 7.79 -16.81
C ASP A 175 3.05 8.42 -15.44
N TRP A 176 3.09 7.61 -14.38
CA TRP A 176 3.57 8.06 -13.06
C TRP A 176 5.10 8.24 -13.02
N ALA A 177 5.87 7.45 -13.77
CA ALA A 177 7.33 7.56 -13.85
C ALA A 177 7.81 8.73 -14.73
N GLU A 178 6.97 9.17 -15.66
CA GLU A 178 7.24 10.19 -16.69
C GLU A 178 6.42 11.46 -16.46
N LEU A 179 6.14 11.81 -15.19
CA LEU A 179 5.32 12.99 -14.84
C LEU A 179 5.88 14.32 -15.36
N ASP A 180 7.16 14.38 -15.73
CA ASP A 180 7.78 15.59 -16.29
C ASP A 180 7.66 15.67 -17.82
N GLU A 181 7.26 14.58 -18.49
CA GLU A 181 7.04 14.57 -19.94
C GLU A 181 5.71 15.21 -20.34
N ASN A 182 5.65 15.82 -21.52
CA ASN A 182 4.47 16.54 -22.04
C ASN A 182 3.38 15.62 -22.60
N ARG A 183 3.21 14.43 -22.01
CA ARG A 183 2.21 13.42 -22.44
C ARG A 183 0.87 13.56 -21.72
N LEU A 184 0.88 14.13 -20.53
CA LEU A 184 -0.28 14.37 -19.68
C LEU A 184 -0.59 15.87 -19.65
N THR A 185 -1.88 16.21 -19.55
CA THR A 185 -2.28 17.58 -19.22
C THR A 185 -1.86 17.93 -17.80
N ASP A 186 -1.79 19.22 -17.48
CA ASP A 186 -1.41 19.67 -16.13
C ASP A 186 -2.36 19.13 -15.05
N GLU A 187 -3.65 19.03 -15.35
CA GLU A 187 -4.65 18.43 -14.47
C GLU A 187 -4.39 16.93 -14.22
N GLN A 188 -4.12 16.17 -15.29
CA GLN A 188 -3.82 14.73 -15.19
C GLN A 188 -2.53 14.48 -14.40
N ARG A 189 -1.50 15.29 -14.66
CA ARG A 189 -0.22 15.26 -13.95
C ARG A 189 -0.41 15.59 -12.47
N ALA A 190 -1.21 16.60 -12.14
CA ALA A 190 -1.52 16.98 -10.77
C ALA A 190 -2.23 15.86 -10.00
N ILE A 191 -3.11 15.09 -10.66
CA ILE A 191 -3.77 13.92 -10.07
C ILE A 191 -2.74 12.84 -9.69
N LEU A 192 -1.86 12.47 -10.62
CA LEU A 192 -0.86 11.42 -10.38
C LEU A 192 0.22 11.85 -9.36
N LYS A 193 0.56 13.14 -9.31
CA LYS A 193 1.49 13.70 -8.30
C LYS A 193 0.99 13.58 -6.86
N LYS A 194 -0.29 13.30 -6.63
CA LYS A 194 -0.83 13.01 -5.28
C LYS A 194 -0.25 11.73 -4.69
N PHE A 195 0.28 10.82 -5.52
CA PHE A 195 0.85 9.55 -5.09
C PHE A 195 2.37 9.66 -5.02
N GLU A 196 2.91 9.76 -3.80
CA GLU A 196 4.36 9.86 -3.58
C GLU A 196 5.13 8.63 -4.06
N LEU A 197 4.51 7.45 -4.00
CA LEU A 197 5.07 6.18 -4.45
C LEU A 197 3.98 5.37 -5.16
N ALA A 198 4.32 4.75 -6.29
CA ALA A 198 3.47 3.79 -6.98
C ALA A 198 4.16 2.43 -7.03
N VAL A 199 3.50 1.39 -6.51
CA VAL A 199 4.06 0.02 -6.43
C VAL A 199 3.15 -0.95 -7.17
N ILE A 200 3.69 -1.63 -8.19
CA ILE A 200 2.96 -2.63 -8.96
C ILE A 200 3.33 -4.03 -8.50
N ILE A 201 2.34 -4.79 -8.03
CA ILE A 201 2.53 -6.12 -7.49
C ILE A 201 1.75 -7.13 -8.34
N ASP A 202 2.45 -8.12 -8.89
CA ASP A 202 1.81 -9.28 -9.51
C ASP A 202 1.34 -10.25 -8.42
N LEU A 203 0.08 -10.09 -8.02
CA LEU A 203 -0.54 -10.88 -6.96
C LEU A 203 -0.49 -12.40 -7.23
N LYS A 204 -0.43 -12.86 -8.48
CA LYS A 204 -0.31 -14.29 -8.78
C LYS A 204 1.05 -14.84 -8.37
N LYS A 205 2.11 -14.05 -8.50
CA LYS A 205 3.48 -14.46 -8.16
C LYS A 205 3.75 -14.43 -6.66
N VAL A 206 3.13 -13.48 -5.96
CA VAL A 206 3.42 -13.23 -4.54
C VAL A 206 2.38 -13.78 -3.57
N SER A 207 1.33 -14.45 -4.06
CA SER A 207 0.20 -14.95 -3.25
C SER A 207 0.59 -15.90 -2.12
N LYS A 208 1.75 -16.56 -2.23
CA LYS A 208 2.28 -17.48 -1.22
C LYS A 208 2.91 -16.79 0.00
N TYR A 209 3.22 -15.49 -0.10
CA TYR A 209 3.88 -14.74 0.96
C TYR A 209 2.85 -14.09 1.89
N GLN A 210 3.13 -14.12 3.20
CA GLN A 210 2.15 -13.69 4.22
C GLN A 210 2.33 -12.25 4.68
N ASN A 211 3.47 -11.63 4.40
CA ASN A 211 3.78 -10.28 4.86
C ASN A 211 4.30 -9.40 3.70
N LEU A 212 4.17 -8.09 3.88
CA LEU A 212 4.51 -7.10 2.86
C LEU A 212 6.00 -7.13 2.48
N ARG A 213 6.89 -7.36 3.46
CA ARG A 213 8.34 -7.39 3.22
C ARG A 213 8.70 -8.48 2.22
N ASP A 214 8.17 -9.69 2.43
CA ASP A 214 8.43 -10.82 1.55
C ASP A 214 7.78 -10.63 0.18
N ILE A 215 6.58 -10.04 0.14
CA ILE A 215 5.89 -9.68 -1.11
C ILE A 215 6.74 -8.70 -1.94
N ILE A 216 7.26 -7.63 -1.33
CA ILE A 216 8.09 -6.63 -2.01
C ILE A 216 9.44 -7.19 -2.42
N SER A 217 10.03 -8.07 -1.60
CA SER A 217 11.30 -8.72 -1.95
C SER A 217 11.13 -9.68 -3.14
N ALA A 218 10.01 -10.41 -3.18
CA ALA A 218 9.70 -11.35 -4.25
C ALA A 218 9.11 -10.71 -5.51
N SER A 219 8.70 -9.44 -5.46
CA SER A 219 8.15 -8.74 -6.64
C SER A 219 9.23 -8.25 -7.60
N HIS A 220 10.51 -8.33 -7.22
CA HIS A 220 11.67 -7.87 -8.01
C HIS A 220 11.55 -6.42 -8.50
N ILE A 221 10.78 -5.59 -7.80
CA ILE A 221 10.60 -4.17 -8.11
C ILE A 221 11.92 -3.41 -7.89
N PHE A 222 12.70 -3.83 -6.90
CA PHE A 222 13.99 -3.26 -6.52
C PHE A 222 15.16 -4.24 -6.74
N ALA A 223 14.99 -5.25 -7.60
CA ALA A 223 16.07 -6.19 -7.86
C ALA A 223 17.08 -5.57 -8.85
N ASP A 224 18.35 -5.60 -8.44
CA ASP A 224 19.53 -5.27 -9.25
C ASP A 224 19.71 -6.22 -10.45
#